data_AF-M1SU85-F1
#
_entry.id   AF-M1SU85-F1
#
_cell.length_a   1.000
_cell.length_b   1.000
_cell.length_c   1.000
_cell.angle_alpha   90.00
_cell.angle_beta   90.00
_cell.angle_gamma   90.00
#
_symmetry.space_group_name_H-M   'P 1'
#
loop_
_entity.id
_entity.type
_entity.pdbx_description
1 polymer ?
#
loop_
_entity_poly.entity_id
_entity_poly.type
_entity_poly.pdbx_seq_one_letter_code
_entity_poly.pdbx_strand_id
1 'polypeptide(L)'
;MLQLAILSRIKLFVRPVNLPIQTEDAAEKITITQKSGTITIDNPTPYYTTFVNIILDGRPLENVMVAPFSTHQIAGKNGRKLTYQTINDYGGLRKQREVNLN
;
A
#
# COMPACT_ATOMS: atom_id res chain seq x y z
N MET A 1 12.74 -9.69 -39.03
CA MET A 1 12.46 -8.38 -38.39
C MET A 1 11.77 -8.65 -37.06
N LEU A 2 12.21 -8.01 -35.98
CA LEU A 2 11.57 -8.06 -34.66
C LEU A 2 10.66 -6.84 -34.53
N GLN A 3 9.40 -7.05 -34.15
CA GLN A 3 8.44 -5.98 -33.90
C GLN A 3 7.98 -6.06 -32.44
N LEU A 4 8.12 -4.95 -31.72
CA LEU A 4 7.70 -4.80 -30.33
C LEU A 4 6.41 -4.00 -30.29
N ALA A 5 5.36 -4.58 -29.70
CA ALA A 5 4.15 -3.87 -29.33
C ALA A 5 4.22 -3.51 -27.84
N ILE A 6 4.10 -2.23 -27.52
CA ILE A 6 4.12 -1.73 -26.15
C ILE A 6 2.68 -1.47 -25.71
N LEU A 7 2.24 -2.12 -24.63
CA LEU A 7 0.94 -1.88 -24.01
C LEU A 7 1.13 -1.23 -22.65
N SER A 8 0.67 0.02 -22.53
CA SER A 8 0.61 0.72 -21.25
C SER A 8 -0.66 0.34 -20.49
N ARG A 9 -0.53 0.04 -19.20
CA ARG A 9 -1.65 -0.19 -18.27
C ARG A 9 -1.55 0.78 -17.10
N ILE A 10 -2.56 1.63 -16.94
CA ILE A 10 -2.64 2.65 -15.89
C ILE A 10 -3.91 2.39 -15.08
N LYS A 11 -3.84 2.63 -13.76
CA LYS A 11 -5.00 2.52 -12.87
C LYS A 11 -5.92 3.72 -13.06
N LEU A 12 -7.21 3.49 -13.22
CA LEU A 12 -8.25 4.52 -13.25
C LEU A 12 -9.14 4.36 -12.01
N PHE A 13 -9.25 5.42 -11.21
CA PHE A 13 -10.07 5.43 -10.00
C PHE A 13 -11.20 6.45 -10.14
N VAL A 14 -12.43 6.01 -9.92
CA VAL A 14 -13.58 6.92 -9.79
C VAL A 14 -13.64 7.41 -8.34
N ARG A 15 -13.60 8.73 -8.14
CA ARG A 15 -13.67 9.36 -6.82
C ARG A 15 -14.98 10.15 -6.69
N PRO A 16 -15.95 9.66 -5.91
CA PRO A 16 -17.14 10.43 -5.58
C PRO A 16 -16.77 11.75 -4.93
N VAL A 17 -17.60 12.77 -5.17
CA VAL A 17 -17.51 14.04 -4.43
C VAL A 17 -17.95 13.83 -2.98
N ASN A 18 -17.50 14.71 -2.08
CA ASN A 18 -17.88 14.73 -0.66
C ASN A 18 -17.46 13.50 0.18
N LEU A 19 -16.28 12.92 -0.10
CA LEU A 19 -15.71 11.93 0.82
C LEU A 19 -15.34 12.60 2.17
N PRO A 20 -15.52 11.88 3.30
CA PRO A 20 -15.41 12.46 4.65
C PRO A 20 -13.97 12.75 5.09
N ILE A 21 -12.97 12.31 4.32
CA ILE A 21 -11.55 12.52 4.58
C ILE A 21 -10.89 13.00 3.29
N GLN A 22 -9.78 13.73 3.39
CA GLN A 22 -8.97 14.07 2.22
C GLN A 22 -8.02 12.92 1.86
N THR A 23 -7.56 12.88 0.61
CA THR A 23 -6.65 11.85 0.12
C THR A 23 -5.31 11.90 0.86
N GLU A 24 -4.88 13.10 1.24
CA GLU A 24 -3.66 13.38 1.99
C GLU A 24 -3.66 12.68 3.36
N ASP A 25 -4.79 12.70 4.04
CA ASP A 25 -4.96 12.15 5.39
C ASP A 25 -5.16 10.62 5.38
N ALA A 26 -5.55 10.06 4.23
CA ALA A 26 -5.90 8.65 4.11
C ALA A 26 -4.74 7.72 4.49
N ALA A 27 -3.53 8.03 4.04
CA ALA A 27 -2.35 7.22 4.28
C ALA A 27 -2.00 7.11 5.78
N GLU A 28 -2.36 8.13 6.58
CA GLU A 28 -2.10 8.15 8.02
C GLU A 28 -3.04 7.23 8.80
N LYS A 29 -4.26 7.02 8.30
CA LYS A 29 -5.28 6.16 8.92
C LYS A 29 -5.05 4.66 8.72
N ILE A 30 -4.17 4.29 7.80
CA ILE A 30 -3.85 2.89 7.55
C ILE A 30 -3.08 2.32 8.73
N THR A 31 -3.54 1.17 9.22
CA THR A 31 -2.87 0.44 10.28
C THR A 31 -2.20 -0.81 9.72
N ILE A 32 -1.03 -1.14 10.25
CA ILE A 32 -0.33 -2.38 9.91
C ILE A 32 -0.04 -3.10 11.21
N THR A 33 -0.49 -4.35 11.29
CA THR A 33 -0.32 -5.19 12.47
C THR A 33 0.27 -6.53 12.08
N GLN A 34 0.86 -7.22 13.05
CA GLN A 34 1.36 -8.58 12.88
C GLN A 34 0.72 -9.48 13.92
N LYS A 35 0.23 -10.64 13.51
CA LYS A 35 -0.31 -11.66 14.40
C LYS A 35 -0.12 -13.04 13.79
N SER A 36 0.36 -13.99 14.59
CA SER A 36 0.41 -15.42 14.23
C SER A 36 1.03 -15.71 12.86
N GLY A 37 2.16 -15.09 12.50
CA GLY A 37 2.79 -15.35 11.19
C GLY A 37 2.22 -14.55 10.03
N THR A 38 1.33 -13.58 10.28
CA THR A 38 0.65 -12.82 9.24
C THR A 38 0.75 -11.33 9.52
N ILE A 39 1.23 -10.58 8.52
CA ILE A 39 1.17 -9.11 8.53
C ILE A 39 -0.14 -8.70 7.86
N THR A 40 -0.93 -7.87 8.54
CA THR A 40 -2.21 -7.35 8.03
C THR A 40 -2.08 -5.85 7.81
N ILE A 41 -2.34 -5.40 6.60
CA ILE A 41 -2.50 -3.99 6.22
C ILE A 41 -4.00 -3.71 6.18
N ASP A 42 -4.49 -2.91 7.12
CA ASP A 42 -5.89 -2.51 7.19
C ASP A 42 -6.07 -1.09 6.63
N ASN A 43 -6.92 -0.97 5.62
CA ASN A 43 -7.27 0.29 5.00
C ASN A 43 -8.71 0.68 5.34
N PRO A 44 -8.93 1.46 6.42
CA PRO A 44 -10.26 1.91 6.81
C PRO A 44 -10.76 3.11 5.99
N THR A 45 -10.07 3.49 4.90
CA THR A 45 -10.36 4.71 4.14
C THR A 45 -11.16 4.44 2.87
N PRO A 46 -11.87 5.44 2.31
CA PRO A 46 -12.54 5.35 1.01
C PRO A 46 -11.59 5.38 -0.21
N TYR A 47 -10.27 5.22 -0.03
CA TYR A 47 -9.29 5.32 -1.11
C TYR A 47 -8.51 4.03 -1.32
N TYR A 48 -8.22 3.71 -2.58
CA TYR A 48 -7.22 2.70 -2.90
C TYR A 48 -5.83 3.23 -2.52
N THR A 49 -5.05 2.43 -1.79
CA THR A 49 -3.67 2.79 -1.44
C THR A 49 -2.70 1.80 -2.04
N THR A 50 -1.76 2.28 -2.84
CA THR A 50 -0.69 1.44 -3.40
C THR A 50 0.55 1.56 -2.54
N PHE A 51 0.93 0.46 -1.89
CA PHE A 51 2.15 0.28 -1.11
C PHE A 51 3.27 -0.20 -2.01
N VAL A 52 4.41 0.47 -1.91
CA VAL A 52 5.63 0.14 -2.64
C VAL A 52 6.85 0.22 -1.73
N ASN A 53 7.97 -0.32 -2.18
CA ASN A 53 9.23 -0.35 -1.42
C ASN A 53 9.01 -0.94 -0.02
N ILE A 54 8.19 -2.00 0.04
CA ILE A 54 7.84 -2.67 1.29
C ILE A 54 9.04 -3.54 1.69
N ILE A 55 9.59 -3.29 2.87
CA ILE A 55 10.79 -3.96 3.37
C ILE A 55 10.54 -4.44 4.80
N LEU A 56 10.67 -5.74 5.03
CA LEU A 56 10.55 -6.37 6.35
C LEU A 56 11.94 -6.82 6.81
N ASP A 57 12.46 -6.21 7.88
CA ASP A 57 13.80 -6.49 8.43
C ASP A 57 14.91 -6.54 7.36
N GLY A 58 14.87 -5.60 6.41
CA GLY A 58 15.83 -5.50 5.31
C GLY A 58 15.52 -6.39 4.09
N ARG A 59 14.46 -7.21 4.13
CA ARG A 59 14.04 -8.07 3.01
C ARG A 59 12.88 -7.44 2.25
N PRO A 60 12.96 -7.30 0.91
CA PRO A 60 11.86 -6.75 0.12
C PRO A 60 10.65 -7.69 0.12
N LEU A 61 9.46 -7.10 0.13
CA LEU A 61 8.18 -7.77 -0.09
C LEU A 61 7.54 -7.25 -1.38
N GLU A 62 6.54 -7.97 -1.88
CA GLU A 62 5.79 -7.55 -3.07
C GLU A 62 5.02 -6.25 -2.82
N ASN A 63 4.99 -5.39 -3.84
CA ASN A 63 4.14 -4.21 -3.83
C ASN A 63 2.68 -4.63 -3.85
N VAL A 64 1.83 -3.92 -3.12
CA VAL A 64 0.41 -4.26 -3.04
C VAL A 64 -0.47 -3.02 -3.13
N MET A 65 -1.65 -3.18 -3.73
CA MET A 65 -2.71 -2.19 -3.65
C MET A 65 -3.83 -2.70 -2.75
N VAL A 66 -4.14 -1.93 -1.71
CA VAL A 66 -5.22 -2.26 -0.76
C VAL A 66 -6.45 -1.45 -1.13
N ALA A 67 -7.59 -2.13 -1.25
CA ALA A 67 -8.86 -1.52 -1.62
C ALA A 67 -9.45 -0.70 -0.45
N PRO A 68 -10.38 0.23 -0.73
CA PRO A 68 -11.14 0.91 0.31
C PRO A 68 -11.83 -0.05 1.27
N PHE A 69 -11.81 0.25 2.57
CA PHE A 69 -12.47 -0.54 3.62
C PHE A 69 -12.14 -2.03 3.59
N SER A 70 -10.88 -2.35 3.26
CA SER A 70 -10.42 -3.74 3.11
C SER A 70 -9.10 -3.97 3.81
N THR A 71 -8.84 -5.24 4.11
CA THR A 71 -7.56 -5.70 4.65
C THR A 71 -6.81 -6.49 3.59
N HIS A 72 -5.49 -6.31 3.53
CA HIS A 72 -4.59 -7.20 2.81
C HIS A 72 -3.70 -7.97 3.78
N GLN A 73 -3.55 -9.28 3.58
CA GLN A 73 -2.78 -10.16 4.45
C GLN A 73 -1.57 -10.74 3.71
N ILE A 74 -0.41 -10.65 4.37
CA ILE A 74 0.84 -11.26 3.92
C ILE A 74 1.15 -12.41 4.88
N ALA A 75 0.73 -13.61 4.50
CA ALA A 75 0.90 -14.82 5.30
C ALA A 75 2.35 -15.35 5.26
N GLY A 76 2.75 -16.08 6.30
CA GLY A 76 4.07 -16.70 6.41
C GLY A 76 5.22 -15.69 6.56
N LYS A 77 4.93 -14.48 7.05
CA LYS A 77 5.91 -13.42 7.29
C LYS A 77 5.81 -12.97 8.74
N ASN A 78 6.97 -12.91 9.38
CA ASN A 78 7.16 -12.27 10.69
C ASN A 78 8.41 -11.41 10.62
N GLY A 79 8.39 -10.28 11.29
CA GLY A 79 9.56 -9.45 11.52
C GLY A 79 9.31 -8.43 12.60
N ARG A 80 10.31 -7.57 12.84
CA ARG A 80 10.28 -6.54 13.88
C ARG A 80 10.07 -5.15 13.32
N LYS A 81 10.54 -4.90 12.10
CA LYS A 81 10.51 -3.60 11.48
C LYS A 81 10.06 -3.71 10.03
N LEU A 82 8.96 -3.04 9.73
CA LEU A 82 8.44 -2.90 8.38
C LEU A 82 8.60 -1.44 7.93
N THR A 83 9.27 -1.20 6.81
CA THR A 83 9.26 0.11 6.14
C THR A 83 8.52 0.02 4.81
N TYR A 84 7.87 1.11 4.41
CA TYR A 84 7.14 1.19 3.15
C TYR A 84 6.98 2.63 2.68
N GLN A 85 6.60 2.80 1.42
CA GLN A 85 6.11 4.04 0.85
C GLN A 85 4.75 3.82 0.19
N THR A 86 4.02 4.90 -0.07
CA THR A 86 2.80 4.87 -0.87
C THR A 86 2.92 5.78 -2.08
N ILE A 87 2.14 5.47 -3.12
CA ILE A 87 2.03 6.31 -4.33
C ILE A 87 0.83 7.24 -4.18
N ASN A 88 1.02 8.53 -4.44
CA ASN A 88 -0.05 9.54 -4.44
C ASN A 88 -0.73 9.66 -5.81
N ASP A 89 -1.76 10.51 -5.90
CA ASP A 89 -2.55 10.72 -7.13
C ASP A 89 -1.74 11.25 -8.33
N TYR A 90 -0.58 11.87 -8.06
CA TYR A 90 0.32 12.39 -9.09
C TYR A 90 1.38 11.36 -9.52
N GLY A 91 1.29 10.11 -9.05
CA GLY A 91 2.28 9.06 -9.30
C GLY A 91 3.58 9.22 -8.49
N GLY A 92 3.64 10.19 -7.58
CA GLY A 92 4.79 10.47 -6.73
C GLY A 92 4.83 9.60 -5.47
N LEU A 93 6.03 9.31 -4.99
CA LEU A 93 6.24 8.60 -3.73
C LEU A 93 6.01 9.53 -2.53
N ARG A 94 5.20 9.09 -1.57
CA ARG A 94 5.13 9.71 -0.24
C ARG A 94 6.38 9.35 0.59
N LYS A 95 6.62 10.12 1.67
CA LYS A 95 7.74 9.88 2.60
C LYS A 95 7.68 8.44 3.13
N GLN A 96 8.84 7.80 3.25
CA GLN A 96 8.94 6.46 3.84
C GLN A 96 8.41 6.47 5.27
N ARG A 97 7.60 5.47 5.59
CA ARG A 97 7.09 5.20 6.93
C ARG A 97 7.72 3.93 7.46
N GLU A 98 7.87 3.89 8.78
CA GLU A 98 8.37 2.76 9.53
C GLU A 98 7.31 2.32 10.55
N VAL A 99 7.10 1.01 10.68
CA VAL A 99 6.20 0.39 11.63
C VAL A 99 6.98 -0.68 12.38
N ASN A 100 7.02 -0.54 13.70
CA ASN A 100 7.54 -1.58 14.59
C ASN A 100 6.44 -2.64 14.77
N LEU A 101 6.75 -3.86 14.33
CA LEU A 101 5.90 -5.02 14.47
C LEU A 101 6.34 -5.77 15.73
N ASN A 102 5.44 -5.90 16.70
CA ASN A 102 5.67 -6.65 17.93
C ASN A 102 5.47 -8.15 17.73
#